data_AF-A0A126RJ75-F1
#
_entry.id   AF-A0A126RJ75-F1
#
_cell.length_a   1.000
_cell.length_b   1.000
_cell.length_c   1.000
_cell.angle_alpha   90.00
_cell.angle_beta   90.00
_cell.angle_gamma   90.00
#
_symmetry.space_group_name_H-M   'P 1'
#
loop_
_entity.id
_entity.type
_entity.pdbx_description
1 polymer ?
#
loop_
_entity_poly.entity_id
_entity_poly.type
_entity_poly.pdbx_seq_one_letter_code
_entity_poly.pdbx_strand_id
1 'polypeptide(L)'
;MPKILAALYLLLMVAAGWRLFTMSWSRGLKIAAAVGLIIPIPMLFLLPALMQPDRPFADLLRAIGVALMGGGAVSLLGGMAGAWLKARKA
;
A
#
# COMPACT_ATOMS: atom_id res chain seq x y z
N MET A 1 17.03 -5.78 -9.67
CA MET A 1 16.11 -6.56 -8.82
C MET A 1 15.23 -5.72 -7.87
N PRO A 2 15.74 -4.80 -7.02
CA PRO A 2 14.89 -4.09 -6.04
C PRO A 2 13.80 -3.19 -6.66
N LYS A 3 14.10 -2.56 -7.81
CA LYS A 3 13.11 -1.75 -8.55
C LYS A 3 11.91 -2.56 -9.04
N ILE A 4 12.13 -3.82 -9.41
CA ILE A 4 11.08 -4.72 -9.91
C ILE A 4 10.11 -5.08 -8.77
N LEU A 5 10.64 -5.37 -7.58
CA LEU A 5 9.82 -5.67 -6.41
C LEU A 5 8.96 -4.48 -5.98
N ALA A 6 9.53 -3.27 -6.00
CA ALA A 6 8.78 -2.05 -5.71
C ALA A 6 7.67 -1.81 -6.74
N ALA A 7 7.98 -1.92 -8.04
CA ALA A 7 6.98 -1.78 -9.10
C ALA A 7 5.86 -2.83 -8.98
N LEU A 8 6.22 -4.09 -8.69
CA LEU A 8 5.27 -5.17 -8.50
C LEU A 8 4.35 -4.89 -7.29
N TYR A 9 4.91 -4.45 -6.17
CA TYR A 9 4.12 -4.04 -4.99
C TYR A 9 3.10 -2.95 -5.35
N LEU A 10 3.53 -1.89 -6.05
CA LEU A 10 2.64 -0.80 -6.45
C LEU A 10 1.54 -1.27 -7.41
N LEU A 11 1.88 -2.10 -8.40
CA LEU A 11 0.91 -2.67 -9.34
C LEU A 11 -0.11 -3.57 -8.64
N LEU A 12 0.34 -4.38 -7.67
CA LEU A 12 -0.55 -5.20 -6.84
C LEU A 12 -1.50 -4.32 -6.00
N MET A 13 -1.02 -3.20 -5.46
CA MET A 13 -1.87 -2.26 -4.74
C MET A 13 -2.92 -1.61 -5.65
N VAL A 14 -2.56 -1.23 -6.88
CA VAL A 14 -3.53 -0.76 -7.90
C VAL A 14 -4.59 -1.83 -8.17
N ALA A 15 -4.18 -3.07 -8.43
CA ALA A 15 -5.11 -4.17 -8.69
C ALA A 15 -6.04 -4.43 -7.48
N ALA A 16 -5.49 -4.41 -6.27
CA ALA A 16 -6.24 -4.57 -5.03
C ALA A 16 -7.26 -3.44 -4.84
N GLY A 17 -6.87 -2.19 -5.09
CA GLY A 17 -7.77 -1.04 -5.03
C GLY A 17 -8.94 -1.16 -6.01
N TRP A 18 -8.65 -1.55 -7.25
CA TRP A 18 -9.69 -1.84 -8.24
C TRP A 18 -10.66 -2.93 -7.74
N ARG A 19 -10.11 -4.02 -7.18
CA ARG A 19 -10.92 -5.13 -6.67
C ARG A 19 -11.78 -4.72 -5.47
N LEU A 20 -11.22 -3.97 -4.52
CA LEU A 20 -11.96 -3.47 -3.35
C LEU A 20 -13.09 -2.54 -3.75
N PHE A 21 -12.91 -1.72 -4.80
CA PHE A 21 -14.00 -0.88 -5.31
C PHE A 21 -15.17 -1.72 -5.80
N THR A 22 -14.90 -2.76 -6.61
CA THR A 22 -15.94 -3.60 -7.24
C THR A 22 -16.62 -4.59 -6.28
N MET A 23 -16.04 -4.88 -5.12
CA MET A 23 -16.69 -5.69 -4.09
C MET A 23 -17.88 -4.96 -3.45
N SER A 24 -18.96 -5.69 -3.15
CA SER A 24 -20.17 -5.19 -2.46
C SER A 24 -20.03 -5.05 -0.94
N TRP A 25 -18.79 -5.02 -0.44
CA TRP A 25 -18.49 -4.90 0.98
C TRP A 25 -18.88 -3.54 1.55
N SER A 26 -19.17 -3.50 2.85
CA SER A 26 -19.38 -2.23 3.57
C SER A 26 -18.12 -1.37 3.52
N ARG A 27 -18.28 -0.04 3.64
CA ARG A 27 -17.14 0.90 3.64
C ARG A 27 -16.12 0.54 4.74
N GLY A 28 -16.59 0.18 5.92
CA GLY A 28 -15.74 -0.23 7.03
C GLY A 28 -14.87 -1.45 6.69
N LEU A 29 -15.46 -2.48 6.08
CA LEU A 29 -14.70 -3.68 5.70
C LEU A 29 -13.68 -3.38 4.58
N LYS A 30 -14.01 -2.49 3.64
CA LYS A 30 -13.05 -2.03 2.62
C LYS A 30 -11.87 -1.28 3.24
N ILE A 31 -12.12 -0.43 4.23
CA ILE A 31 -11.05 0.29 4.97
C ILE A 31 -10.18 -0.72 5.72
N ALA A 32 -10.79 -1.64 6.47
CA ALA A 32 -10.06 -2.68 7.20
C ALA A 32 -9.17 -3.52 6.26
N ALA A 33 -9.69 -3.90 5.09
CA ALA A 33 -8.92 -4.63 4.08
C ALA A 33 -7.78 -3.78 3.50
N ALA A 34 -8.02 -2.50 3.18
CA ALA A 34 -6.97 -1.61 2.68
C ALA A 34 -5.84 -1.45 3.71
N VAL A 35 -6.19 -1.26 4.99
CA VAL A 35 -5.24 -1.22 6.11
C VAL A 35 -4.45 -2.53 6.21
N GLY A 36 -5.14 -3.68 6.18
CA GLY A 36 -4.50 -5.00 6.24
C GLY A 36 -3.61 -5.33 5.06
N LEU A 37 -3.85 -4.73 3.88
CA LEU A 37 -3.01 -4.90 2.70
C LEU A 37 -1.77 -3.98 2.74
N ILE A 38 -1.93 -2.74 3.21
CA ILE A 38 -0.86 -1.74 3.16
C ILE A 38 0.11 -1.91 4.34
N ILE A 39 -0.36 -2.16 5.56
CA ILE A 39 0.48 -2.05 6.77
C ILE A 39 1.57 -3.12 6.89
N PRO A 40 1.32 -4.43 6.66
CA PRO A 40 2.28 -5.47 7.03
C PRO A 40 3.66 -5.33 6.37
N ILE A 41 3.71 -5.03 5.07
CA ILE A 41 4.96 -4.98 4.30
C ILE A 41 5.85 -3.80 4.74
N PRO A 42 5.39 -2.54 4.77
CA PRO A 42 6.13 -1.41 5.35
C PRO A 42 6.59 -1.65 6.79
N MET A 43 5.77 -2.31 7.60
CA MET A 43 6.10 -2.56 9.01
C MET A 43 7.32 -3.46 9.19
N LEU A 44 7.63 -4.33 8.22
CA LEU A 44 8.89 -5.11 8.23
C LEU A 44 10.13 -4.21 8.24
N PHE A 45 10.03 -2.99 7.69
CA PHE A 45 11.11 -2.00 7.67
C PHE A 45 10.97 -0.99 8.81
N LEU A 46 9.75 -0.54 9.11
CA LEU A 46 9.51 0.46 10.16
C LEU A 46 9.78 -0.07 11.56
N LEU A 47 9.33 -1.29 11.89
CA LEU A 47 9.49 -1.83 13.23
C LEU A 47 10.96 -1.86 13.72
N PRO A 48 11.92 -2.46 12.98
CA PRO A 48 13.31 -2.44 13.43
C PRO A 48 13.87 -1.02 13.55
N ALA A 49 13.50 -0.11 12.62
CA ALA A 49 13.93 1.29 12.66
C ALA A 49 13.38 2.06 13.86
N LEU A 50 12.14 1.76 14.28
CA LEU A 50 11.49 2.43 15.42
C LEU A 50 11.91 1.83 16.76
N MET A 51 12.14 0.52 16.83
CA MET A 51 12.54 -0.15 18.06
C MET A 51 14.02 0.04 18.39
N GLN A 52 14.86 0.26 17.37
CA GLN A 52 16.31 0.41 17.55
C GLN A 52 16.84 1.57 16.68
N PRO A 53 16.48 2.84 17.02
CA PRO A 53 16.78 4.00 16.19
C PRO A 53 18.29 4.28 16.03
N ASP A 54 19.11 3.86 17.01
CA ASP A 54 20.55 4.11 16.99
C ASP A 54 21.35 3.07 16.17
N ARG A 55 20.68 2.05 15.63
CA ARG A 55 21.34 1.02 14.80
C ARG A 55 21.71 1.62 13.42
N PRO A 56 22.80 1.13 12.80
CA PRO A 56 23.11 1.46 11.42
C PRO A 56 21.90 1.21 10.51
N PHE A 57 21.68 2.12 9.54
CA PHE A 57 20.59 2.06 8.55
C PHE A 57 19.16 2.28 9.06
N ALA A 58 18.94 2.66 10.33
CA ALA A 58 17.60 2.95 10.85
C ALA A 58 16.86 4.01 9.99
N ASP A 59 17.54 5.08 9.59
CA ASP A 59 16.97 6.11 8.72
C ASP A 59 16.60 5.59 7.32
N LEU A 60 17.43 4.71 6.75
CA LEU A 60 17.15 4.08 5.46
C LEU A 60 15.92 3.18 5.54
N LEU A 61 15.84 2.34 6.57
CA LEU A 61 14.69 1.46 6.81
C LEU A 61 13.41 2.28 7.05
N ARG A 62 13.52 3.38 7.80
CA ARG A 62 12.42 4.32 8.01
C ARG A 62 11.95 4.94 6.70
N ALA A 63 12.87 5.43 5.87
CA ALA A 63 12.56 6.01 4.57
C ALA A 63 11.89 4.99 3.64
N ILE A 64 12.39 3.76 3.56
CA ILE A 64 11.79 2.67 2.77
C ILE A 64 10.38 2.37 3.27
N GLY A 65 10.20 2.18 4.58
CA GLY A 65 8.91 1.89 5.18
C GLY A 65 7.87 2.98 4.89
N VAL A 66 8.23 4.25 5.11
CA VAL A 66 7.34 5.39 4.82
C VAL A 66 7.02 5.48 3.33
N ALA A 67 8.02 5.30 2.45
CA ALA A 67 7.81 5.34 1.01
C ALA A 67 6.86 4.23 0.52
N LEU A 68 7.01 3.00 1.05
CA LEU A 68 6.12 1.88 0.72
C LEU A 68 4.70 2.07 1.27
N MET A 69 4.57 2.69 2.45
CA MET A 69 3.27 2.99 3.04
C MET A 69 2.52 4.05 2.21
N GLY A 70 3.18 5.16 1.92
CA GLY A 70 2.61 6.23 1.09
C GLY A 70 2.34 5.78 -0.34
N GLY A 71 3.32 5.15 -0.99
CA GLY A 71 3.20 4.65 -2.36
C GLY A 71 2.10 3.59 -2.49
N GLY A 72 2.05 2.63 -1.56
CA GLY A 72 1.01 1.60 -1.55
C GLY A 72 -0.39 2.18 -1.37
N ALA A 73 -0.56 3.14 -0.46
CA ALA A 73 -1.84 3.83 -0.25
C ALA A 73 -2.28 4.60 -1.50
N VAL A 74 -1.39 5.39 -2.10
CA VAL A 74 -1.69 6.15 -3.32
C VAL A 74 -2.03 5.20 -4.48
N SER A 75 -1.27 4.13 -4.68
CA SER A 75 -1.55 3.12 -5.70
C SER A 75 -2.91 2.44 -5.50
N LEU A 76 -3.25 2.07 -4.27
CA LEU A 76 -4.55 1.48 -3.94
C LEU A 76 -5.70 2.45 -4.25
N LEU A 77 -5.58 3.71 -3.85
CA LEU A 77 -6.57 4.73 -4.17
C LEU A 77 -6.67 4.98 -5.68
N GLY A 78 -5.53 4.96 -6.39
CA GLY A 78 -5.49 5.05 -7.85
C GLY A 78 -6.28 3.93 -8.53
N GLY A 79 -6.13 2.69 -8.04
CA GLY A 79 -6.92 1.55 -8.52
C GLY A 79 -8.42 1.72 -8.29
N MET A 80 -8.81 2.18 -7.09
CA MET A 80 -10.21 2.49 -6.78
C MET A 80 -10.77 3.60 -7.69
N ALA A 81 -10.01 4.68 -7.89
CA ALA A 81 -10.39 5.79 -8.74
C ALA A 81 -10.55 5.35 -10.21
N GLY A 82 -9.65 4.51 -10.72
CA GLY A 82 -9.76 3.93 -12.06
C GLY A 82 -11.03 3.10 -12.23
N ALA A 83 -11.36 2.26 -11.24
CA ALA A 83 -12.57 1.44 -11.27
C ALA A 83 -13.84 2.30 -11.24
N TRP A 84 -13.84 3.35 -10.42
CA TRP A 84 -14.93 4.32 -10.34
C TRP A 84 -15.13 5.11 -11.64
N LEU A 85 -14.05 5.58 -12.26
CA LEU A 85 -14.11 6.27 -13.57
C LEU A 85 -14.67 5.35 -14.65
N LYS A 86 -14.29 4.06 -14.66
CA LYS A 86 -14.87 3.08 -15.59
C LYS A 86 -16.36 2.88 -15.35
N ALA A 87 -16.78 2.74 -14.09
CA ALA A 87 -18.17 2.55 -13.71
C ALA A 87 -19.07 3.76 -14.08
N ARG A 88 -18.51 4.97 -14.16
CA ARG A 88 -19.23 6.18 -14.60
C ARG A 88 -19.45 6.26 -16.11
N LYS A 89 -18.64 5.56 -16.90
CA LYS A 89 -18.72 5.56 -18.37
C LYS A 89 -19.62 4.46 -18.93
N ALA A 90 -20.02 3.50 -18.09
CA ALA A 90 -20.92 2.41 -18.43
C ALA A 90 -22.37 2.82 -18.14
#